data_AF-A0A1Q7WBP5-F1
#
_entry.id   AF-A0A1Q7WBP5-F1
#
_cell.length_a   1.000
_cell.length_b   1.000
_cell.length_c   1.000
_cell.angle_alpha   90.00
_cell.angle_beta   90.00
_cell.angle_gamma   90.00
#
_symmetry.space_group_name_H-M   'P 1'
#
loop_
_entity.id
_entity.type
_entity.pdbx_description
1 polymer ?
#
loop_
_entity_poly.entity_id
_entity_poly.type
_entity_poly.pdbx_seq_one_letter_code
_entity_poly.pdbx_strand_id
1 'polypeptide(L)' 'MASSHGEDHGNTPAAWTAVLLCIAGFLLGGAGLVAGMYALAVVGGALALVSPVVGKALSAMGLGAPAK' A
#
# COMPACT_ATOMS: atom_id res chain seq x y z
N MET A 1 19.11 31.41 -3.15
CA MET A 1 19.07 29.93 -3.17
C MET A 1 18.25 29.46 -1.97
N ALA A 2 16.92 29.41 -2.10
CA ALA A 2 16.07 28.88 -1.03
C ALA A 2 16.08 27.35 -1.16
N SER A 3 16.76 26.66 -0.25
CA SER A 3 16.71 25.20 -0.15
C SER A 3 15.36 24.80 0.44
N SER A 4 14.33 24.64 -0.38
CA SER A 4 13.09 24.00 0.07
C SER A 4 13.40 22.53 0.35
N HIS A 5 13.60 22.19 1.62
CA HIS A 5 13.58 20.82 2.10
C HIS A 5 12.13 20.32 2.04
N GLY A 6 11.64 20.08 0.83
CA GLY A 6 10.39 19.35 0.62
C GLY A 6 10.66 17.89 0.90
N GLU A 7 10.63 17.48 2.17
CA GLU A 7 10.52 16.08 2.52
C GLU A 7 9.14 15.60 2.09
N ASP A 8 9.01 15.13 0.85
CA ASP A 8 7.82 14.42 0.40
C ASP A 8 7.70 13.17 1.27
N HIS A 9 6.85 13.22 2.31
CA HIS A 9 6.63 12.20 3.34
C HIS A 9 5.94 10.93 2.82
N GLY A 10 6.38 10.42 1.67
CA GLY A 10 5.69 9.35 0.97
C GLY A 10 4.34 9.79 0.39
N ASN A 11 4.13 11.08 0.13
CA ASN A 11 2.93 11.58 -0.56
C ASN A 11 3.00 11.34 -2.08
N THR A 12 3.26 10.09 -2.47
CA THR A 12 3.42 9.68 -3.87
C THR A 12 2.30 8.70 -4.24
N PRO A 13 1.88 8.67 -5.51
CA PRO A 13 0.87 7.70 -5.95
C PRO A 13 1.27 6.25 -5.64
N ALA A 14 2.55 5.89 -5.77
CA ALA A 14 3.02 4.53 -5.45
C ALA A 14 2.87 4.19 -3.95
N ALA A 15 3.24 5.11 -3.07
CA ALA A 15 3.15 4.90 -1.63
C ALA A 15 1.68 4.83 -1.16
N TRP A 16 0.83 5.78 -1.58
CA TRP A 16 -0.58 5.77 -1.22
C TRP A 16 -1.33 4.58 -1.81
N THR A 17 -0.98 4.12 -3.01
CA THR A 17 -1.57 2.88 -3.57
C THR A 17 -1.23 1.67 -2.70
N ALA A 18 0.03 1.51 -2.31
CA ALA A 18 0.43 0.42 -1.43
C ALA A 18 -0.30 0.48 -0.08
N VAL A 19 -0.40 1.67 0.52
CA VAL A 19 -1.09 1.87 1.80
C VAL A 19 -2.58 1.52 1.68
N LEU A 20 -3.27 2.02 0.65
CA LEU A 20 -4.71 1.75 0.45
C LEU A 20 -4.99 0.27 0.21
N LEU A 21 -4.15 -0.42 -0.59
CA LEU A 21 -4.26 -1.87 -0.78
C LEU A 21 -4.01 -2.64 0.51
N CYS A 22 -3.01 -2.23 1.30
CA CYS A 22 -2.73 -2.84 2.60
C CYS A 22 -3.91 -2.67 3.57
N ILE A 23 -4.47 -1.46 3.66
CA ILE A 23 -5.63 -1.16 4.50
C ILE A 23 -6.84 -1.98 4.04
N ALA A 24 -7.15 -2.00 2.74
CA ALA A 24 -8.25 -2.77 2.19
C ALA A 24 -8.10 -4.26 2.49
N GLY A 25 -6.91 -4.82 2.25
CA GLY A 25 -6.61 -6.23 2.56
C GLY A 25 -6.77 -6.54 4.04
N PHE A 26 -6.23 -5.68 4.91
CA PHE A 26 -6.35 -5.85 6.36
C PHE A 26 -7.81 -5.76 6.84
N LEU A 27 -8.58 -4.78 6.35
CA LEU A 27 -9.99 -4.62 6.72
C LEU A 27 -10.84 -5.80 6.24
N LEU A 28 -10.67 -6.24 4.99
CA LEU A 28 -11.36 -7.42 4.46
C LEU A 28 -10.95 -8.68 5.23
N GLY A 29 -9.65 -8.83 5.50
CA GLY A 29 -9.11 -9.97 6.22
C GLY A 29 -9.65 -10.06 7.65
N GLY A 30 -9.58 -8.96 8.39
CA GLY A 30 -10.11 -8.83 9.75
C GLY A 30 -11.62 -9.02 9.81
N ALA A 31 -12.37 -8.41 8.89
CA ALA A 31 -13.82 -8.62 8.79
C ALA A 31 -14.16 -10.09 8.50
N GLY A 32 -13.40 -10.75 7.61
CA GLY A 32 -13.54 -12.17 7.33
C GLY A 32 -13.31 -13.05 8.56
N LEU A 33 -12.30 -12.76 9.37
CA LEU A 33 -12.05 -13.47 10.63
C LEU A 33 -13.20 -13.27 11.64
N VAL A 34 -13.66 -12.03 11.83
CA VAL A 34 -14.78 -11.72 12.74
C VAL A 34 -16.08 -12.39 12.31
N ALA A 35 -16.34 -12.44 11.00
CA ALA A 35 -17.54 -13.06 10.43
C ALA A 35 -17.45 -14.59 10.26
N GLY A 36 -16.34 -15.24 10.63
CA GLY A 36 -16.11 -16.67 10.39
C GLY A 36 -15.96 -17.05 8.91
N MET A 37 -15.74 -16.07 8.03
CA MET A 37 -15.57 -16.23 6.59
C MET A 37 -14.08 -16.41 6.24
N TYR A 38 -13.55 -17.61 6.45
CA TYR A 38 -12.12 -17.91 6.25
C TYR A 38 -11.62 -17.61 4.83
N ALA A 39 -12.44 -17.81 3.80
CA ALA A 39 -12.07 -17.46 2.43
C ALA A 39 -11.78 -15.95 2.28
N LEU A 40 -12.62 -15.10 2.87
CA LEU A 40 -12.41 -13.65 2.87
C LEU A 40 -11.19 -13.25 3.71
N ALA A 41 -10.96 -13.94 4.82
CA ALA A 41 -9.76 -13.75 5.65
C ALA A 41 -8.47 -13.99 4.84
N VAL A 42 -8.43 -15.11 4.09
CA VAL A 42 -7.28 -15.46 3.24
C VAL A 42 -7.11 -14.47 2.08
N VAL A 43 -8.20 -14.10 1.40
CA VAL A 43 -8.15 -13.13 0.30
C VAL A 43 -7.67 -11.76 0.78
N GLY A 44 -8.19 -11.28 1.92
CA GLY A 44 -7.76 -10.02 2.52
C GLY A 44 -6.28 -10.05 2.93
N GLY A 45 -5.84 -11.14 3.58
CA GLY A 45 -4.43 -11.34 3.93
C GLY A 45 -3.52 -11.35 2.70
N ALA A 46 -3.90 -12.06 1.64
CA ALA A 46 -3.15 -12.09 0.39
C ALA A 46 -3.06 -10.69 -0.25
N LEU A 47 -4.15 -9.92 -0.26
CA LEU A 47 -4.18 -8.55 -0.78
C LEU A 47 -3.23 -7.64 0.00
N ALA A 48 -3.22 -7.73 1.33
CA ALA A 48 -2.30 -6.97 2.16
C ALA A 48 -0.84 -7.30 1.87
N LEU A 49 -0.50 -8.58 1.67
CA LEU A 49 0.86 -9.03 1.32
C LEU A 49 1.30 -8.62 -0.09
N VAL A 50 0.37 -8.51 -1.05
CA VAL A 50 0.66 -8.07 -2.42
C VAL A 50 0.87 -6.56 -2.51
N SER A 51 0.33 -5.77 -1.58
CA SER A 51 0.42 -4.31 -1.58
C SER A 51 1.84 -3.71 -1.73
N PRO A 52 2.92 -4.19 -1.05
CA PRO A 52 4.27 -3.69 -1.28
C PRO A 52 4.78 -3.98 -2.69
N VAL A 53 4.40 -5.11 -3.29
CA VAL A 53 4.79 -5.47 -4.66
C VAL A 53 4.23 -4.46 -5.66
N VAL A 54 2.95 -4.09 -5.50
CA VAL A 54 2.31 -3.05 -6.32
C VAL A 54 2.99 -1.69 -6.12
N GLY A 55 3.28 -1.30 -4.88
CA GLY A 55 4.00 -0.05 -4.59
C GLY A 55 5.39 0.00 -5.24
N LYS A 56 6.13 -1.11 -5.25
CA LYS A 56 7.43 -1.20 -5.92
C LYS A 56 7.29 -1.13 -7.45
N ALA A 57 6.29 -1.80 -8.02
CA ALA A 57 6.02 -1.72 -9.46
C ALA A 57 5.70 -0.28 -9.90
N LEU A 58 4.82 0.42 -9.17
CA LEU A 58 4.49 1.82 -9.46
C LEU A 58 5.69 2.75 -9.27
N SER A 59 6.52 2.49 -8.26
CA SER A 59 7.76 3.24 -8.05
C SER A 59 8.72 3.07 -9.23
N ALA A 60 8.86 1.84 -9.76
CA ALA A 60 9.66 1.56 -10.95
C ALA A 60 9.12 2.23 -12.22
N MET A 61 7.83 2.56 -12.26
CA MET A 61 7.18 3.32 -13.32
C MET A 61 7.32 4.85 -13.15
N GLY A 62 8.07 5.32 -12.15
CA GLY A 62 8.27 6.75 -11.88
C GLY A 62 7.16 7.42 -11.07
N LEU A 63 6.24 6.64 -10.48
CA LEU A 63 5.17 7.14 -9.61
C LEU A 63 5.53 7.13 -8.12
N GLY A 64 6.79 6.81 -7.80
CA GLY A 64 7.34 6.79 -6.45
C GLY A 64 8.09 8.07 -6.12
N ALA A 65 8.68 8.11 -4.93
CA ALA A 65 9.52 9.23 -4.53
C ALA A 65 10.76 9.31 -5.44
N PRO A 66 11.27 10.52 -5.71
CA PRO A 66 12.53 10.65 -6.43
C PRO A 66 13.62 9.86 -5.71
N ALA A 67 14.47 9.18 -6.49
CA ALA A 67 15.63 8.51 -5.95
C ALA A 67 16.48 9.56 -5.21
N LYS A 68 16.83 9.26 -3.96
CA LYS A 68 17.69 10.12 -3.14
C LYS A 68 19.13 10.04 -3.61
#